data_AF-A0A8C5S7V5-F1
#
_entry.id   AF-A0A8C5S7V5-F1
#
_cell.length_a   1.000
_cell.length_b   1.000
_cell.length_c   1.000
_cell.angle_alpha   90.00
_cell.angle_beta   90.00
_cell.angle_gamma   90.00
#
_symmetry.space_group_name_H-M   'P 1'
#
loop_
_entity.id
_entity.type
_entity.pdbx_description
1 polymer ?
#
loop_
_entity_poly.entity_id
_entity_poly.type
_entity_poly.pdbx_seq_one_letter_code
_entity_poly.pdbx_strand_id
1 'polypeptide(L)'
;MDFPSARQAVLDVIKGARARELPRLLHWLRTTNDFDEFTCNNDDIILRSIAEDIRHRLPVGAVLNSEHNALQKLHEQAVPTIHVDAFLYDDDCIDSLCEEGKMSRNYCLACGSHQTAPLEFISHSFSLVELKFLYQEVLPDLTGKVLVDVGSRLGAVLFGVKTTPEIC
;
A
#
# COMPACT_ATOMS: atom_id res chain seq x y z
N MET A 1 -4.62 -10.48 29.37
CA MET A 1 -4.23 -11.89 29.22
C MET A 1 -2.76 -11.90 28.84
N ASP A 2 -1.94 -12.79 29.41
CA ASP A 2 -0.52 -12.89 29.02
C ASP A 2 -0.37 -13.67 27.71
N PHE A 3 0.82 -13.61 27.09
CA PHE A 3 1.07 -14.27 25.81
C PHE A 3 0.80 -15.79 25.84
N PRO A 4 1.25 -16.56 26.85
CA PRO A 4 0.94 -17.99 26.93
C PRO A 4 -0.57 -18.28 26.95
N SER A 5 -1.34 -17.54 27.76
CA SER A 5 -2.79 -17.75 27.85
C SER A 5 -3.49 -17.32 26.55
N ALA A 6 -3.05 -16.23 25.92
CA ALA A 6 -3.60 -15.76 24.65
C ALA A 6 -3.35 -16.75 23.51
N ARG A 7 -2.12 -17.25 23.40
CA ARG A 7 -1.75 -18.30 22.45
C ARG A 7 -2.61 -19.55 22.65
N GLN A 8 -2.82 -19.96 23.89
CA GLN A 8 -3.64 -21.13 24.19
C GLN A 8 -5.11 -20.91 23.79
N ALA A 9 -5.68 -19.75 24.10
CA ALA A 9 -7.04 -19.39 23.71
C ALA A 9 -7.25 -19.42 22.18
N VAL A 10 -6.30 -18.87 21.40
CA VAL A 10 -6.34 -18.93 19.93
C VAL A 10 -6.31 -20.38 19.44
N LEU A 11 -5.43 -21.22 19.99
CA LEU A 11 -5.36 -22.63 19.62
C LEU A 11 -6.64 -23.39 19.93
N ASP A 12 -7.29 -23.08 21.04
CA ASP A 12 -8.54 -23.76 21.43
C ASP A 12 -9.71 -23.35 20.53
N VAL A 13 -9.74 -22.10 20.05
CA VAL A 13 -10.67 -21.67 19.00
C VAL A 13 -10.44 -22.45 17.70
N ILE A 14 -9.19 -22.61 17.27
CA ILE A 14 -8.84 -23.37 16.05
C ILE A 14 -9.25 -24.85 16.19
N LYS A 15 -9.00 -25.47 17.35
CA LYS A 15 -9.42 -26.86 17.62
C LYS A 15 -10.93 -27.03 17.69
N GLY A 16 -11.66 -26.00 18.13
CA GLY A 16 -13.13 -26.00 18.20
C GLY A 16 -13.81 -25.86 16.84
N ALA A 17 -13.08 -25.44 15.79
CA ALA A 17 -13.62 -25.32 14.44
C ALA A 17 -14.00 -26.69 13.87
N ARG A 18 -15.10 -26.74 13.10
CA ARG A 18 -15.51 -27.96 12.39
C ARG A 18 -14.41 -28.39 11.42
N ALA A 19 -14.10 -29.68 11.37
CA ALA A 19 -13.01 -30.22 10.53
C ALA A 19 -13.06 -29.76 9.06
N ARG A 20 -14.26 -29.59 8.50
CA ARG A 20 -14.45 -29.10 7.12
C ARG A 20 -14.11 -27.62 6.91
N GLU A 21 -14.22 -26.78 7.93
CA GLU A 21 -13.90 -25.35 7.86
C GLU A 21 -12.44 -25.08 8.21
N LEU A 22 -11.75 -26.04 8.86
CA LEU A 22 -10.38 -25.87 9.32
C LEU A 22 -9.40 -25.44 8.21
N PRO A 23 -9.43 -26.00 6.98
CA PRO A 23 -8.57 -25.53 5.90
C PRO A 23 -8.84 -24.06 5.51
N ARG A 24 -10.11 -23.64 5.48
CA ARG A 24 -10.50 -22.27 5.15
C ARG A 24 -10.08 -21.29 6.24
N LEU A 25 -10.27 -21.67 7.50
CA LEU A 25 -9.85 -20.88 8.66
C LEU A 25 -8.33 -20.70 8.67
N LEU A 26 -7.56 -21.78 8.48
CA LEU A 26 -6.09 -21.71 8.44
C LEU A 26 -5.57 -20.90 7.25
N HIS A 27 -6.26 -20.96 6.11
CA HIS A 27 -5.93 -20.12 4.97
C HIS A 27 -6.16 -18.64 5.30
N TRP A 28 -7.35 -18.28 5.80
CA TRP A 28 -7.67 -16.91 6.23
C TRP A 28 -6.67 -16.40 7.28
N LEU A 29 -6.35 -17.18 8.32
CA LEU A 29 -5.36 -16.79 9.35
C LEU A 29 -3.98 -16.46 8.76
N ARG A 30 -3.60 -17.05 7.62
CA ARG A 30 -2.31 -16.84 6.97
C ARG A 30 -2.30 -15.65 6.00
N THR A 31 -3.46 -15.25 5.50
CA THR A 31 -3.56 -14.29 4.39
C THR A 31 -4.45 -13.10 4.71
N THR A 32 -5.02 -13.03 5.92
CA THR A 32 -5.85 -11.90 6.33
C THR A 32 -5.01 -10.71 6.75
N ASN A 33 -5.52 -9.52 6.45
CA ASN A 33 -5.02 -8.24 6.95
C ASN A 33 -5.82 -7.76 8.18
N ASP A 34 -6.80 -8.54 8.67
CA ASP A 34 -7.63 -8.18 9.83
C ASP A 34 -6.79 -7.95 11.11
N PHE A 35 -5.56 -8.47 11.16
CA PHE A 35 -4.67 -8.27 12.29
C PHE A 35 -3.93 -6.93 12.27
N ASP A 36 -3.91 -6.23 11.13
CA ASP A 36 -3.21 -4.96 10.97
C ASP A 36 -3.82 -3.85 11.84
N GLU A 37 -5.10 -3.96 12.18
CA GLU A 37 -5.77 -3.05 13.14
C GLU A 37 -5.08 -3.07 14.51
N PHE A 38 -4.56 -4.23 14.94
CA PHE A 38 -3.87 -4.37 16.22
C PHE A 38 -2.40 -3.94 16.17
N THR A 39 -1.84 -3.70 14.99
CA THR A 39 -0.45 -3.27 14.78
C THR A 39 -0.33 -1.82 14.28
N CYS A 40 -1.47 -1.13 14.17
CA CYS A 40 -1.56 0.29 13.86
C CYS A 40 -0.94 1.12 14.99
N ASN A 41 0.08 1.91 14.66
CA ASN A 41 0.76 2.79 15.62
C ASN A 41 0.68 4.27 15.19
N ASN A 42 1.21 5.17 16.02
CA ASN A 42 1.22 6.61 15.71
C ASN A 42 1.99 6.94 14.42
N ASP A 43 3.00 6.15 14.10
CA ASP A 43 3.85 6.34 12.92
C ASP A 43 3.03 6.15 11.65
N ASP A 44 2.13 5.16 11.64
CA ASP A 44 1.19 4.93 10.55
C ASP A 44 0.22 6.09 10.36
N ILE A 45 -0.25 6.69 11.46
CA ILE A 45 -1.13 7.86 11.42
C ILE A 45 -0.38 9.06 10.81
N ILE A 46 0.87 9.28 11.22
CA ILE A 46 1.70 10.35 10.67
C ILE A 46 1.95 10.13 9.18
N LEU A 47 2.33 8.92 8.77
CA LEU A 47 2.58 8.62 7.36
C LEU A 47 1.31 8.75 6.50
N ARG A 48 0.15 8.30 7.00
CA ARG A 48 -1.15 8.52 6.32
C ARG A 48 -1.49 10.00 6.18
N SER A 49 -1.25 10.79 7.23
CA SER A 49 -1.47 12.24 7.19
C SER A 49 -0.54 12.92 6.16
N ILE A 50 0.72 12.52 6.09
CA ILE A 50 1.67 13.03 5.08
C ILE A 50 1.20 12.65 3.66
N ALA A 51 0.79 11.38 3.46
CA ALA A 51 0.27 10.92 2.18
C ALA A 51 -1.00 11.69 1.75
N GLU A 52 -1.91 11.96 2.69
CA GLU A 52 -3.08 12.79 2.46
C GLU A 52 -2.72 14.23 2.07
N ASP A 53 -1.80 14.87 2.79
CA ASP A 53 -1.35 16.24 2.48
C ASP A 53 -0.70 16.33 1.09
N ILE A 54 0.09 15.31 0.71
CA ILE A 54 0.73 15.25 -0.60
C ILE A 54 -0.31 15.05 -1.70
N ARG A 55 -1.29 14.16 -1.51
CA ARG A 55 -2.37 13.93 -2.48
C ARG A 55 -3.13 15.19 -2.85
N HIS A 56 -3.44 16.05 -1.89
CA HIS A 56 -4.15 17.30 -2.13
C HIS A 56 -3.38 18.30 -3.01
N ARG A 57 -2.09 18.06 -3.24
CA ARG A 57 -1.17 18.95 -3.97
C ARG A 57 -0.73 18.39 -5.31
N LEU A 58 -1.05 17.14 -5.61
CA LEU A 58 -0.59 16.42 -6.80
C LEU A 58 -1.77 15.90 -7.65
N PRO A 59 -1.58 15.71 -8.97
CA PRO A 59 -2.53 14.95 -9.76
C PRO A 59 -2.57 13.48 -9.30
N VAL A 60 -3.64 12.76 -9.64
CA VAL A 60 -3.85 11.36 -9.24
C VAL A 60 -2.69 10.43 -9.63
N GLY A 61 -2.08 10.64 -10.79
CA GLY A 61 -0.92 9.86 -11.22
C GLY A 61 0.38 10.19 -10.48
N ALA A 62 0.37 11.20 -9.62
CA ALA A 62 1.52 11.73 -8.89
C ALA A 62 2.74 12.06 -9.78
N VAL A 63 2.49 12.39 -11.04
CA VAL A 63 3.50 12.83 -12.01
C VAL A 63 3.38 14.33 -12.20
N LEU A 64 4.47 15.05 -11.97
CA LEU A 64 4.55 16.49 -12.19
C LEU A 64 4.69 16.81 -13.67
N ASN A 65 4.16 17.97 -14.09
CA ASN A 65 4.31 18.44 -15.47
C ASN A 65 5.78 18.62 -15.88
N SER A 66 6.71 18.78 -14.93
CA SER A 66 8.14 18.84 -15.21
C SER A 66 8.77 17.49 -15.58
N GLU A 67 8.11 16.36 -15.33
CA GLU A 67 8.61 15.01 -15.60
C GLU A 67 8.32 14.55 -17.04
N HIS A 68 8.62 15.41 -18.02
CA HIS A 68 8.28 15.22 -19.44
C HIS A 68 8.76 13.88 -20.02
N ASN A 69 9.99 13.46 -19.70
CA ASN A 69 10.56 12.20 -20.21
C ASN A 69 9.85 10.96 -19.64
N ALA A 70 9.37 11.03 -18.40
CA ALA A 70 8.61 9.93 -17.81
C ALA A 70 7.23 9.84 -18.47
N LEU A 71 6.53 10.97 -18.60
CA LEU A 71 5.23 11.05 -19.28
C LEU A 71 5.29 10.54 -20.72
N GLN A 72 6.35 10.86 -21.46
CA GLN A 72 6.52 10.39 -22.83
C GLN A 72 6.63 8.86 -22.91
N LYS A 73 7.44 8.24 -22.03
CA LYS A 73 7.56 6.77 -21.97
C LYS A 73 6.26 6.09 -21.55
N LEU A 74 5.45 6.73 -20.71
CA LEU A 74 4.14 6.21 -20.32
C LEU A 74 3.18 6.19 -21.52
N HIS A 75 3.18 7.24 -22.34
CA HIS A 75 2.34 7.28 -23.55
C HIS A 75 2.80 6.32 -24.66
N GLU A 76 4.04 5.86 -24.63
CA GLU A 76 4.58 4.86 -25.57
C GLU A 76 4.13 3.42 -25.21
N GLN A 77 3.47 3.20 -24.08
CA GLN A 77 2.99 1.87 -23.69
C GLN A 77 1.82 1.42 -24.58
N ALA A 78 1.93 0.19 -25.11
CA ALA A 78 0.93 -0.40 -26.00
C ALA A 78 -0.37 -0.78 -25.28
N VAL A 79 -0.31 -0.98 -23.97
CA VAL A 79 -1.45 -1.35 -23.12
C VAL A 79 -1.85 -0.12 -22.30
N PRO A 80 -3.15 0.20 -22.20
CA PRO A 80 -3.62 1.25 -21.31
C PRO A 80 -3.31 0.91 -19.85
N THR A 81 -2.42 1.70 -19.25
CA THR A 81 -1.94 1.52 -17.87
C THR A 81 -2.22 2.78 -17.06
N ILE A 82 -2.76 2.60 -15.86
CA ILE A 82 -2.88 3.65 -14.85
C ILE A 82 -1.68 3.56 -13.91
N HIS A 83 -1.02 4.68 -13.75
CA HIS A 83 0.04 4.85 -12.77
C HIS A 83 -0.53 5.47 -11.51
N VAL A 84 -0.29 4.82 -10.38
CA VAL A 84 -0.74 5.26 -9.07
C VAL A 84 0.48 5.24 -8.14
N ASP A 85 0.54 6.13 -7.16
CA ASP A 85 1.57 6.06 -6.13
C ASP A 85 1.01 5.30 -4.91
N ALA A 86 1.53 4.11 -4.61
CA ALA A 86 1.00 3.29 -3.51
C ALA A 86 1.25 3.88 -2.11
N PHE A 87 2.16 4.85 -1.96
CA PHE A 87 2.27 5.60 -0.71
C PHE A 87 1.07 6.53 -0.52
N LEU A 88 0.56 7.08 -1.63
CA LEU A 88 -0.53 8.04 -1.64
C LEU A 88 -1.91 7.36 -1.65
N TYR A 89 -2.07 6.32 -2.45
CA TYR A 89 -3.34 5.64 -2.67
C TYR A 89 -3.16 4.15 -2.37
N ASP A 90 -3.70 3.72 -1.24
CA ASP A 90 -3.92 2.30 -0.96
C ASP A 90 -5.10 1.75 -1.77
N ASP A 91 -5.30 0.44 -1.71
CA ASP A 91 -6.35 -0.24 -2.46
C ASP A 91 -7.75 0.29 -2.12
N ASP A 92 -8.00 0.60 -0.84
CA ASP A 92 -9.27 1.16 -0.37
C ASP A 92 -9.54 2.57 -0.96
N CYS A 93 -8.50 3.41 -1.04
CA CYS A 93 -8.59 4.71 -1.71
C CYS A 93 -8.90 4.54 -3.20
N ILE A 94 -8.29 3.56 -3.88
CA ILE A 94 -8.55 3.30 -5.30
C ILE A 94 -9.97 2.81 -5.53
N ASP A 95 -10.47 1.93 -4.66
CA ASP A 95 -11.85 1.47 -4.72
C ASP A 95 -12.83 2.61 -4.51
N SER A 96 -12.59 3.48 -3.52
CA SER A 96 -13.39 4.69 -3.29
C SER A 96 -13.40 5.62 -4.51
N LEU A 97 -12.25 5.83 -5.15
CA LEU A 97 -12.16 6.65 -6.38
C LEU A 97 -12.93 6.03 -7.55
N CYS A 98 -12.98 4.69 -7.63
CA CYS A 98 -13.76 3.98 -8.64
C CYS A 98 -15.26 4.10 -8.37
N GLU A 99 -15.69 3.94 -7.12
CA GLU A 99 -17.09 4.10 -6.71
C GLU A 99 -17.62 5.52 -6.94
N GLU A 100 -16.78 6.53 -6.69
CA GLU A 100 -17.10 7.94 -6.96
C GLU A 100 -17.06 8.31 -8.45
N GLY A 101 -16.67 7.38 -9.33
CA GLY A 101 -16.53 7.62 -10.77
C GLY A 101 -15.37 8.55 -11.15
N LYS A 102 -14.44 8.81 -10.23
CA LYS A 102 -13.21 9.60 -10.47
C LYS A 102 -12.10 8.77 -11.12
N MET A 103 -12.21 7.44 -11.04
CA MET A 103 -11.30 6.47 -11.65
C MET A 103 -12.11 5.30 -12.22
N SER A 104 -11.52 4.54 -13.14
CA SER A 104 -12.09 3.29 -13.64
C SER A 104 -11.01 2.21 -13.64
N ARG A 105 -11.39 0.98 -13.28
CA ARG A 105 -10.54 -0.21 -13.45
C ARG A 105 -10.57 -0.79 -14.86
N ASN A 106 -11.45 -0.28 -15.73
CA ASN A 106 -11.61 -0.76 -17.10
C ASN A 106 -11.58 0.39 -18.10
N TYR A 107 -11.14 0.12 -19.32
CA TYR A 107 -11.23 1.05 -20.45
C TYR A 107 -12.10 0.49 -21.56
N CYS A 108 -12.64 1.42 -22.36
CA CYS A 108 -13.57 1.13 -23.44
C CYS A 108 -12.80 0.69 -24.69
N LEU A 109 -13.11 -0.49 -25.25
CA LEU A 109 -12.47 -0.96 -26.49
C LEU A 109 -13.04 -0.29 -27.75
N ALA A 110 -14.26 0.23 -27.67
CA ALA A 110 -14.93 1.03 -28.69
C ALA A 110 -15.74 2.12 -28.00
N CYS A 111 -15.57 3.41 -28.33
CA CYS A 111 -16.12 4.52 -27.53
C CYS A 111 -17.63 4.36 -27.24
N GLY A 112 -18.01 4.56 -25.97
CA GLY A 112 -19.41 4.44 -25.52
C GLY A 112 -19.96 3.01 -25.47
N SER A 113 -19.12 1.99 -25.67
CA SER A 113 -19.51 0.58 -25.62
C SER A 113 -19.43 0.00 -24.21
N HIS A 114 -20.28 -0.99 -23.92
CA HIS A 114 -20.13 -1.84 -22.74
C HIS A 114 -18.99 -2.87 -22.90
N GLN A 115 -18.41 -2.97 -24.10
CA GLN A 115 -17.25 -3.81 -24.38
C GLN A 115 -15.99 -3.14 -23.81
N THR A 116 -15.61 -3.58 -22.62
CA THR A 116 -14.49 -3.04 -21.85
C THR A 116 -13.41 -4.08 -21.62
N ALA A 117 -12.19 -3.62 -21.36
CA ALA A 117 -11.05 -4.43 -20.94
C ALA A 117 -10.42 -3.84 -19.68
N PRO A 118 -9.78 -4.67 -18.83
CA PRO A 118 -9.14 -4.19 -17.61
C PRO A 118 -7.96 -3.26 -17.92
N LEU A 119 -7.79 -2.24 -17.08
CA LEU A 119 -6.62 -1.39 -17.02
C LEU A 119 -5.55 -2.04 -16.14
N GLU A 120 -4.29 -1.93 -16.55
CA GLU A 120 -3.19 -2.33 -15.69
C GLU A 120 -2.87 -1.21 -14.69
N PHE A 121 -2.69 -1.56 -13.41
CA PHE A 121 -2.28 -0.62 -12.38
C PHE A 121 -0.82 -0.86 -12.01
N ILE A 122 0.01 0.18 -12.09
CA ILE A 122 1.42 0.10 -11.73
C ILE A 122 1.73 1.14 -10.66
N SER A 123 2.30 0.69 -9.55
CA SER A 123 2.87 1.56 -8.52
C SER A 123 4.31 1.94 -8.82
N HIS A 124 4.69 3.17 -8.48
CA HIS A 124 6.06 3.68 -8.57
C HIS A 124 6.72 3.96 -7.21
N SER A 125 6.06 3.59 -6.13
CA SER A 125 6.49 3.88 -4.76
C SER A 125 6.11 2.72 -3.84
N PHE A 126 6.70 2.71 -2.66
CA PHE A 126 6.34 1.78 -1.59
C PHE A 126 5.01 2.16 -0.95
N SER A 127 4.15 1.18 -0.73
CA SER A 127 3.00 1.30 0.17
C SER A 127 3.43 1.47 1.63
N LEU A 128 2.50 1.89 2.50
CA LEU A 128 2.74 1.96 3.95
C LEU A 128 3.18 0.60 4.52
N VAL A 129 2.56 -0.49 4.09
CA VAL A 129 2.90 -1.85 4.54
C VAL A 129 4.33 -2.22 4.14
N GLU A 130 4.72 -1.95 2.89
CA GLU A 130 6.08 -2.23 2.43
C GLU A 130 7.11 -1.33 3.12
N LEU A 131 6.79 -0.07 3.41
CA LEU A 131 7.65 0.80 4.20
C LEU A 131 7.85 0.24 5.62
N LYS A 132 6.78 -0.17 6.31
CA LYS A 132 6.89 -0.79 7.63
C LYS A 132 7.78 -2.03 7.60
N PHE A 133 7.54 -2.91 6.63
CA PHE A 133 8.36 -4.10 6.45
C PHE A 133 9.84 -3.74 6.22
N LEU A 134 10.11 -2.76 5.36
CA LEU A 134 11.47 -2.30 5.09
C LEU A 134 12.18 -1.83 6.38
N TYR A 135 11.49 -1.04 7.22
CA TYR A 135 12.09 -0.51 8.44
C TYR A 135 12.18 -1.51 9.59
N GLN A 136 11.18 -2.37 9.76
CA GLN A 136 11.09 -3.27 10.90
C GLN A 136 11.86 -4.58 10.68
N GLU A 137 11.90 -5.07 9.44
CA GLU A 137 12.36 -6.42 9.15
C GLU A 137 13.61 -6.47 8.26
N VAL A 138 13.85 -5.44 7.45
CA VAL A 138 14.92 -5.46 6.42
C VAL A 138 16.11 -4.59 6.81
N LEU A 139 15.86 -3.34 7.21
CA LEU A 139 16.92 -2.40 7.53
C LEU A 139 17.53 -2.70 8.90
N PRO A 140 18.87 -2.62 9.03
CA PRO A 140 19.50 -2.70 10.33
C PRO A 140 19.26 -1.40 11.12
N ASP A 141 19.58 -1.41 12.42
CA ASP A 141 19.63 -0.19 13.22
C ASP A 141 20.48 0.90 12.52
N LEU A 142 19.88 2.07 12.30
CA LEU A 142 20.49 3.21 11.62
C LEU A 142 20.93 4.32 12.58
N THR A 143 20.88 4.09 13.89
CA THR A 143 21.26 5.08 14.92
C THR A 143 22.64 5.67 14.62
N GLY A 144 22.71 7.00 14.53
CA GLY A 144 23.94 7.74 14.24
C GLY A 144 24.49 7.59 12.82
N LYS A 145 23.75 6.97 11.89
CA LYS A 145 24.14 6.84 10.48
C LYS A 145 23.43 7.90 9.63
N VAL A 146 24.00 8.16 8.45
CA VAL A 146 23.36 8.99 7.42
C VAL A 146 22.72 8.08 6.39
N LEU A 147 21.40 8.17 6.23
CA LEU A 147 20.69 7.49 5.16
C LEU A 147 20.58 8.39 3.93
N VAL A 148 20.84 7.82 2.75
CA VAL A 148 20.65 8.49 1.46
C VAL A 148 19.67 7.66 0.63
N ASP A 149 18.55 8.27 0.27
CA ASP A 149 17.54 7.67 -0.62
C ASP A 149 17.72 8.23 -2.05
N VAL A 150 18.19 7.38 -2.96
CA VAL A 150 18.48 7.75 -4.35
C VAL A 150 17.27 7.42 -5.21
N GLY A 151 16.72 8.46 -5.86
CA GLY A 151 15.48 8.29 -6.62
C GLY A 151 14.23 8.28 -5.73
N SER A 152 14.27 9.03 -4.63
CA SER A 152 13.25 9.07 -3.57
C SER A 152 11.84 9.45 -4.03
N ARG A 153 11.68 9.97 -5.26
CA ARG A 153 10.43 10.55 -5.79
C ARG A 153 9.81 11.53 -4.80
N LEU A 154 8.72 11.12 -4.14
CA LEU A 154 7.97 11.93 -3.18
C LEU A 154 8.56 11.88 -1.77
N GLY A 155 9.58 11.06 -1.53
CA GLY A 155 10.24 10.91 -0.24
C GLY A 155 9.57 9.91 0.70
N ALA A 156 8.71 9.02 0.19
CA ALA A 156 7.97 8.02 0.99
C ALA A 156 8.88 7.23 1.94
N VAL A 157 10.03 6.76 1.43
CA VAL A 157 11.05 6.08 2.21
C VAL A 157 11.57 7.01 3.31
N LEU A 158 12.03 8.22 2.99
CA LEU A 158 12.55 9.18 3.97
C LEU A 158 11.54 9.55 5.07
N PHE A 159 10.25 9.66 4.74
CA PHE A 159 9.20 9.89 5.74
C PHE A 159 9.11 8.72 6.72
N GLY A 160 9.17 7.48 6.24
CA GLY A 160 9.13 6.28 7.08
C GLY A 160 10.30 6.17 8.08
N VAL A 161 11.51 6.60 7.69
CA VAL A 161 12.66 6.66 8.62
C VAL A 161 12.36 7.57 9.79
N LYS A 162 11.87 8.79 9.49
CA LYS A 162 11.67 9.85 10.48
C LYS A 162 10.58 9.49 11.47
N THR A 163 9.60 8.70 11.04
CA THR A 163 8.50 8.27 11.90
C THR A 163 8.85 7.04 12.73
N THR A 164 9.95 6.32 12.48
CA THR A 164 10.29 5.10 13.24
C THR A 164 11.31 5.44 14.34
N PRO A 165 10.88 5.60 15.62
CA PRO A 165 11.77 6.05 16.70
C PRO A 165 12.87 5.05 17.08
N GLU A 166 12.73 3.77 16.71
CA GLU A 166 13.73 2.73 17.05
C GLU A 166 14.96 2.71 16.12
N ILE A 167 14.98 3.58 15.11
CA ILE A 167 16.01 3.58 14.04
C ILE A 167 16.86 4.87 14.05
N CYS A 168 16.51 5.87 14.86
CA CYS A 168 17.17 7.19 14.91
C CYS A 168 17.92 7.43 16.22
#